data_AF-B2HFM7-F1
#
_entry.id   AF-B2HFM7-F1
#
_cell.length_a   1.000
_cell.length_b   1.000
_cell.length_c   1.000
_cell.angle_alpha   90.00
_cell.angle_beta   90.00
_cell.angle_gamma   90.00
#
_symmetry.space_group_name_H-M   'P 1'
#
loop_
_entity.id
_entity.type
_entity.pdbx_description
1 polymer ?
#
loop_
_entity_poly.entity_id
_entity_poly.type
_entity_poly.pdbx_seq_one_letter_code
_entity_poly.pdbx_strand_id
1 'polypeptide(L)'
;MEAPYGYVAHKDNYAKRLRRIEGQVRGIAKMIDDDKYCIDVLTQISAASSSLRADWFARDSSAIEAGRLGTSILASNSSSYT
;
A
#
# COMPACT_ATOMS: atom_id res chain seq x y z
N MET A 1 -15.44 -16.73 16.21
CA MET A 1 -15.13 -16.89 14.77
C MET A 1 -14.55 -15.56 14.32
N GLU A 2 -13.24 -15.41 14.46
CA GLU A 2 -12.55 -14.13 14.19
C GLU A 2 -12.64 -13.78 12.70
N ALA A 3 -12.95 -12.51 12.42
CA ALA A 3 -13.07 -12.00 11.07
C ALA A 3 -11.77 -12.28 10.27
N PRO A 4 -11.86 -12.86 9.05
CA PRO A 4 -10.67 -13.07 8.24
C PRO A 4 -10.08 -11.70 7.91
N TYR A 5 -8.85 -11.47 8.37
CA TYR A 5 -8.10 -10.24 8.17
C TYR A 5 -8.27 -9.72 6.72
N GLY A 6 -8.52 -8.42 6.52
CA GLY A 6 -8.88 -7.85 5.21
C GLY A 6 -7.87 -8.08 4.06
N TYR A 7 -6.68 -8.61 4.34
CA TYR A 7 -5.71 -9.02 3.33
C TYR A 7 -6.03 -10.37 2.68
N VAL A 8 -6.84 -11.23 3.31
CA VAL A 8 -7.06 -12.63 2.90
C VAL A 8 -7.69 -12.71 1.51
N ALA A 9 -8.60 -11.79 1.18
CA ALA A 9 -9.26 -11.74 -0.13
C ALA A 9 -8.29 -11.51 -1.31
N HIS A 10 -7.08 -11.00 -1.06
CA HIS A 10 -6.09 -10.73 -2.12
C HIS A 10 -4.67 -11.09 -1.72
N LYS A 11 -4.54 -12.11 -0.85
CA LYS A 11 -3.29 -12.67 -0.40
C LYS A 11 -2.32 -12.95 -1.56
N ASP A 12 -2.83 -13.44 -2.68
CA ASP A 12 -2.02 -13.75 -3.87
C ASP A 12 -1.46 -12.51 -4.56
N ASN A 13 -2.18 -11.38 -4.55
CA ASN A 13 -1.68 -10.12 -5.09
C ASN A 13 -0.57 -9.54 -4.21
N TYR A 14 -0.76 -9.59 -2.88
CA TYR A 14 0.29 -9.18 -1.94
C TYR A 14 1.53 -10.07 -2.06
N ALA A 15 1.35 -11.39 -2.14
CA ALA A 15 2.44 -12.34 -2.34
C ALA A 15 3.20 -12.09 -3.65
N LYS A 16 2.51 -11.82 -4.76
CA LYS A 16 3.15 -11.47 -6.05
C LYS A 16 3.97 -10.18 -5.98
N ARG A 17 3.48 -9.16 -5.27
CA ARG A 17 4.19 -7.87 -5.13
C ARG A 17 5.41 -8.00 -4.21
N LEU A 18 5.27 -8.70 -3.08
CA LEU A 18 6.38 -9.03 -2.19
C LEU A 18 7.49 -9.81 -2.91
N ARG A 19 7.16 -10.77 -3.78
CA ARG A 19 8.15 -11.48 -4.60
C ARG A 19 8.95 -10.57 -5.53
N ARG A 20 8.35 -9.50 -6.05
CA ARG A 20 9.05 -8.51 -6.89
C ARG A 20 10.03 -7.68 -6.06
N ILE A 21 9.60 -7.26 -4.87
CA ILE A 21 10.44 -6.51 -3.93
C ILE A 21 11.62 -7.36 -3.46
N GLU A 22 11.40 -8.65 -3.19
CA GLU A 22 12.46 -9.62 -2.88
C GLU A 22 13.51 -9.69 -4.01
N GLY A 23 13.07 -9.63 -5.27
CA GLY A 23 13.96 -9.52 -6.43
C GLY A 23 14.79 -8.23 -6.45
N GLN A 24 14.18 -7.09 -6.10
CA GLN A 24 14.89 -5.81 -5.99
C GLN A 24 15.94 -5.85 -4.86
N VAL A 25 15.59 -6.39 -3.69
CA VAL A 25 16.52 -6.53 -2.56
C VAL A 25 17.71 -7.44 -2.91
N ARG A 26 17.46 -8.56 -3.61
CA ARG A 26 18.55 -9.40 -4.13
C ARG A 26 19.44 -8.65 -5.13
N GLY A 27 18.85 -7.83 -5.99
CA GLY A 27 19.61 -6.98 -6.91
C GLY A 27 20.50 -5.97 -6.18
N ILE A 28 19.98 -5.35 -5.11
CA ILE A 28 20.74 -4.42 -4.26
C ILE A 28 21.91 -5.13 -3.58
N ALA A 29 21.70 -6.33 -3.03
CA ALA A 29 22.78 -7.13 -2.43
C ALA A 29 23.91 -7.39 -3.45
N LYS A 30 23.55 -7.79 -4.67
CA LYS A 30 24.52 -7.99 -5.76
C LYS A 30 25.24 -6.69 -6.15
N MET A 31 24.56 -5.54 -6.12
CA MET A 31 25.22 -4.26 -6.39
C MET A 31 26.26 -3.91 -5.32
N ILE A 32 26.04 -4.30 -4.07
CA ILE A 32 27.02 -4.14 -2.99
C ILE A 32 28.19 -5.10 -3.21
N ASP A 33 27.93 -6.36 -3.55
CA ASP A 33 28.99 -7.35 -3.85
C ASP A 33 29.83 -6.96 -5.06
N ASP A 34 29.22 -6.31 -6.06
CA ASP A 34 29.89 -5.83 -7.28
C ASP A 34 30.52 -4.41 -7.11
N ASP A 35 30.66 -3.91 -5.87
CA ASP A 35 31.21 -2.59 -5.52
C ASP A 35 30.64 -1.41 -6.33
N LYS A 36 29.32 -1.45 -6.59
CA LYS A 36 28.64 -0.38 -7.34
C LYS A 36 28.60 0.92 -6.54
N TYR A 37 28.52 2.03 -7.29
CA TYR A 37 28.55 3.35 -6.71
C TYR A 37 27.40 3.56 -5.73
N CYS A 38 27.70 4.14 -4.57
CA CYS A 38 26.75 4.28 -3.47
C CYS A 38 25.46 5.01 -3.88
N ILE A 39 25.54 5.94 -4.83
CA ILE A 39 24.36 6.67 -5.34
C ILE A 39 23.41 5.74 -6.10
N ASP A 40 23.93 4.79 -6.87
CA ASP A 40 23.12 3.82 -7.60
C ASP A 40 22.42 2.87 -6.63
N VAL A 41 23.14 2.42 -5.60
CA VAL A 41 22.59 1.59 -4.52
C VAL A 41 21.48 2.33 -3.77
N LEU A 42 21.69 3.59 -3.39
CA LEU A 42 20.69 4.43 -2.72
C LEU A 42 19.44 4.66 -3.58
N THR A 43 19.62 4.81 -4.89
CA THR A 43 18.51 4.96 -5.84
C THR A 43 17.66 3.70 -5.87
N GLN A 44 18.28 2.52 -5.88
CA GLN A 44 17.55 1.24 -5.86
C GLN A 44 16.85 0.98 -4.53
N ILE A 45 17.47 1.33 -3.40
CA ILE A 45 16.83 1.26 -2.07
C ILE A 45 15.58 2.15 -2.02
N SER A 46 15.65 3.34 -2.61
CA SER A 46 14.52 4.28 -2.67
C SER A 46 13.38 3.74 -3.54
N ALA A 47 13.70 3.08 -4.65
CA ALA A 47 12.71 2.41 -5.51
C ALA A 47 12.03 1.22 -4.81
N ALA A 48 12.78 0.40 -4.08
CA ALA A 48 12.24 -0.71 -3.29
C ALA A 48 11.33 -0.21 -2.15
N SER A 49 11.74 0.86 -1.46
CA SER A 49 10.96 1.49 -0.39
C SER A 49 9.66 2.12 -0.89
N SER A 50 9.69 2.72 -2.09
CA SER A 50 8.50 3.28 -2.74
C SER A 50 7.52 2.18 -3.16
N SER A 51 8.05 1.06 -3.67
CA SER A 51 7.25 -0.12 -4.02
C SER A 51 6.56 -0.69 -2.77
N LEU A 52 7.29 -0.84 -1.66
CA LEU A 52 6.73 -1.25 -0.37
C LEU A 52 5.59 -0.33 0.10
N ARG A 53 5.73 0.99 -0.03
CA ARG A 53 4.71 1.95 0.41
C ARG A 53 3.46 1.92 -0.46
N ALA A 54 3.62 1.81 -1.78
CA ALA A 54 2.52 1.71 -2.74
C ALA A 54 1.71 0.41 -2.57
N ASP A 55 2.27 -0.60 -1.93
CA ASP A 55 1.60 -1.87 -1.66
C ASP A 55 0.47 -1.76 -0.62
N TRP A 56 0.56 -0.82 0.31
CA TRP A 56 -0.42 -0.63 1.39
C TRP A 56 -1.51 0.41 1.06
N PHE A 57 -1.14 1.54 0.43
CA PHE A 57 -2.09 2.63 0.18
C PHE A 57 -3.11 2.38 -0.93
N ALA A 58 -2.81 1.49 -1.89
CA ALA A 58 -3.69 1.24 -3.04
C ALA A 58 -5.03 0.59 -2.68
N ARG A 59 -5.29 0.24 -1.41
CA ARG A 59 -6.58 -0.33 -1.04
C ARG A 59 -7.15 0.01 0.33
N ASP A 60 -6.44 0.74 1.16
CA ASP A 60 -7.06 1.40 2.32
C ASP A 60 -8.17 2.37 1.88
N SER A 61 -8.10 2.87 0.64
CA SER A 61 -9.16 3.67 0.02
C SER A 61 -10.51 2.95 -0.06
N SER A 62 -10.56 1.61 -0.17
CA SER A 62 -11.84 0.88 -0.15
C SER A 62 -12.49 0.83 1.24
N ALA A 63 -11.70 0.93 2.32
CA ALA A 63 -12.21 1.09 3.67
C ALA A 63 -12.61 2.55 3.96
N ILE A 64 -11.87 3.53 3.40
CA ILE A 64 -12.19 4.95 3.53
C ILE A 64 -13.46 5.33 2.73
N GLU A 65 -13.72 4.70 1.59
CA GLU A 65 -14.89 5.00 0.75
C GLU A 65 -16.18 4.33 1.24
N ALA A 66 -16.09 3.14 1.84
CA ALA A 66 -17.23 2.51 2.53
C ALA A 66 -17.68 3.31 3.77
N GLY A 67 -16.77 4.06 4.41
CA GLY A 67 -17.11 4.99 5.49
C GLY A 67 -17.81 6.28 5.04
N ARG A 68 -17.77 6.61 3.73
CA ARG A 68 -18.32 7.87 3.20
C ARG A 68 -19.79 7.78 2.78
N LEU A 69 -20.33 6.58 2.55
CA LEU A 69 -21.73 6.39 2.16
C LEU A 69 -22.69 6.21 3.35
N GLY A 70 -22.18 6.25 4.60
CA GLY A 70 -22.96 6.06 5.83
C GLY A 70 -23.60 7.32 6.45
N THR A 71 -23.40 8.52 5.92
CA THR A 71 -23.88 9.79 6.53
C THR A 71 -24.88 10.57 5.67
N SER A 72 -25.76 9.87 4.95
CA SER A 72 -26.82 10.51 4.14
C SER A 72 -28.22 10.51 4.78
N ILE A 73 -28.40 10.03 6.02
CA ILE A 73 -29.75 9.89 6.64
C ILE A 73 -29.99 10.91 7.79
N LEU A 74 -29.24 12.02 7.88
CA LEU A 74 -29.54 13.10 8.83
C LEU A 74 -29.39 14.52 8.24
N ALA A 75 -29.62 14.70 6.93
CA ALA A 75 -29.76 16.02 6.33
C ALA A 75 -31.22 16.36 5.98
N SER A 76 -32.17 15.79 6.72
CA SER A 76 -33.56 16.26 6.72
C SER A 76 -33.91 16.69 8.13
N ASN A 77 -34.14 18.01 8.26
CA ASN A 77 -34.73 18.72 9.39
C ASN A 77 -33.79 19.43 10.39
N SER A 78 -33.29 20.62 9.99
CA SER A 78 -33.24 21.78 10.89
C SER A 78 -32.99 23.09 10.13
N SER A 79 -33.93 24.05 10.26
CA SER A 79 -33.86 25.48 9.91
C SER A 79 -33.83 25.83 8.40
N SER A 80 -34.84 26.45 7.78
CA SER A 80 -35.73 27.53 8.26
C SER A 80 -34.98 28.64 9.00
N TYR A 81 -34.04 29.30 8.32
CA TYR A 81 -33.69 30.71 8.54
C TYR A 81 -33.10 31.31 7.26
N THR A 82 -34.00 31.60 6.31
CA THR A 82 -34.24 32.87 5.58
C THR A 82 -35.31 32.59 4.54
#